data_AF-A0A7C5IJ89-F1
#
_entry.id   AF-A0A7C5IJ89-F1
#
_cell.length_a   1.000
_cell.length_b   1.000
_cell.length_c   1.000
_cell.angle_alpha   90.00
_cell.angle_beta   90.00
_cell.angle_gamma   90.00
#
_symmetry.space_group_name_H-M   'P 1'
#
loop_
_entity.id
_entity.type
_entity.pdbx_description
1 polymer ?
#
loop_
_entity_poly.entity_id
_entity_poly.type
_entity_poly.pdbx_seq_one_letter_code
_entity_poly.pdbx_strand_id
1 'polypeptide(L)'
;MEDRLATGKLPLEVLASLLRCCPIRDPRVLVGPRVGEDAAVIDFGDRLLVAKSDPITFATDRIGWYAVHVNANDIATTGAAPRWLLITLLLPETTATQQMAEGIMNQVAEACRTLGVTVVGGHTEVSFGLDRPLVVGHMLGEVARDRLVQTGGAQVGDAVLLLGGVAVEGASLIARELSARARAAGVSEATLAEARGYLDDPGISVVRAAQVATGAARVHAMHDPTEGGVATALHELAWAAGAGIEVWEDTIPILPACARLCATLHADPLGLIASGALLAAVAPQDIPAVMAACRDAGIACAHIGEVRPQEAGAFLVSRGARRPLPRFDRDEIARLLE
;
A
#
# COMPACT_ATOMS: atom_id res chain seq x y z
N MET A 1 10.40 32.85 0.15
CA MET A 1 9.29 31.89 0.08
C MET A 1 9.87 30.59 0.58
N GLU A 2 9.49 30.18 1.79
CA GLU A 2 10.18 29.12 2.54
C GLU A 2 10.19 27.79 1.80
N ASP A 3 11.27 27.04 1.96
CA ASP A 3 11.50 25.65 1.54
C ASP A 3 10.59 24.68 2.31
N ARG A 4 9.27 24.86 2.15
CA ARG A 4 8.23 24.10 2.85
C ARG A 4 7.81 22.89 2.03
N LEU A 5 7.82 21.73 2.67
CA LEU A 5 7.31 20.48 2.10
C LEU A 5 5.77 20.47 2.17
N ALA A 6 5.14 19.96 1.11
CA ALA A 6 3.70 19.77 1.05
C ALA A 6 3.25 18.55 1.89
N THR A 7 1.97 18.53 2.27
CA THR A 7 1.36 17.38 2.97
C THR A 7 1.28 16.15 2.07
N GLY A 8 1.70 15.00 2.59
CA GLY A 8 1.72 13.70 1.91
C GLY A 8 3.13 13.10 1.86
N LYS A 9 3.33 12.13 0.97
CA LYS A 9 4.63 11.50 0.71
C LYS A 9 5.72 12.52 0.35
N LEU A 10 6.93 12.30 0.87
CA LEU A 10 8.09 13.10 0.49
C LEU A 10 8.48 12.83 -0.98
N PRO A 11 8.96 13.84 -1.73
CA PRO A 11 9.54 13.61 -3.05
C PRO A 11 10.67 12.57 -2.99
N LEU A 12 10.70 11.65 -3.97
CA LEU A 12 11.63 10.51 -3.98
C LEU A 12 13.09 10.96 -3.84
N GLU A 13 13.45 12.07 -4.47
CA GLU A 13 14.80 12.64 -4.43
C GLU A 13 15.17 13.19 -3.05
N VAL A 14 14.21 13.79 -2.34
CA VAL A 14 14.38 14.28 -0.97
C VAL A 14 14.55 13.10 -0.02
N LEU A 15 13.69 12.08 -0.12
CA LEU A 15 13.79 10.86 0.67
C LEU A 15 15.14 10.17 0.44
N ALA A 16 15.55 9.98 -0.82
CA ALA A 16 16.86 9.44 -1.16
C ALA A 16 18.00 10.21 -0.50
N SER A 17 17.88 11.54 -0.38
CA SER A 17 18.87 12.37 0.30
C SER A 17 18.95 12.13 1.80
N LEU A 18 17.81 12.03 2.48
CA LEU A 18 17.75 11.78 3.92
C LEU A 18 18.35 10.41 4.27
N LEU A 19 18.06 9.39 3.47
CA LEU A 19 18.53 8.03 3.72
C LEU A 19 20.05 7.88 3.57
N ARG A 20 20.72 8.73 2.78
CA ARG A 20 22.20 8.74 2.66
C ARG A 20 22.91 9.01 3.99
N CYS A 21 22.26 9.66 4.94
CA CYS A 21 22.83 9.93 6.26
C CYS A 21 22.86 8.71 7.18
N CYS A 22 22.22 7.59 6.80
CA CYS A 22 22.05 6.39 7.61
C CYS A 22 22.69 5.15 6.93
N PRO A 23 24.02 5.08 6.80
CA PRO A 23 24.67 3.97 6.11
C PRO A 23 24.49 2.65 6.86
N ILE A 24 24.22 1.57 6.11
CA ILE A 24 24.16 0.21 6.64
C ILE A 24 25.57 -0.23 7.05
N ARG A 25 25.74 -0.57 8.34
CA ARG A 25 27.02 -1.06 8.89
C ARG A 25 26.93 -2.48 9.43
N ASP A 26 25.74 -2.94 9.77
CA ASP A 26 25.51 -4.29 10.27
C ASP A 26 25.40 -5.25 9.07
N PRO A 27 26.29 -6.26 8.94
CA PRO A 27 26.25 -7.20 7.82
C PRO A 27 25.02 -8.11 7.82
N ARG A 28 24.25 -8.16 8.92
CA ARG A 28 22.99 -8.90 8.98
C ARG A 28 21.86 -8.19 8.24
N VAL A 29 21.98 -6.89 7.97
CA VAL A 29 20.93 -6.15 7.25
C VAL A 29 21.09 -6.44 5.75
N LEU A 30 20.21 -7.30 5.22
CA LEU A 30 20.19 -7.70 3.81
C LEU A 30 19.49 -6.65 2.94
N VAL A 31 18.39 -6.09 3.46
CA VAL A 31 17.66 -4.97 2.87
C VAL A 31 17.53 -3.89 3.94
N GLY A 32 18.05 -2.72 3.65
CA GLY A 32 17.99 -1.56 4.54
C GLY A 32 17.28 -0.38 3.87
N PRO A 33 17.39 0.82 4.44
CA PRO A 33 16.57 1.96 4.00
C PRO A 33 16.97 2.39 2.58
N ARG A 34 16.03 2.28 1.64
CA ARG A 34 16.14 2.77 0.26
C ARG A 34 14.77 3.25 -0.23
N VAL A 35 14.77 4.08 -1.27
CA VAL A 35 13.53 4.49 -1.94
C VAL A 35 12.90 3.28 -2.63
N GLY A 36 11.60 3.08 -2.41
CA GLY A 36 10.82 1.99 -3.02
C GLY A 36 10.98 0.62 -2.35
N GLU A 37 11.69 0.50 -1.23
CA GLU A 37 11.68 -0.72 -0.42
C GLU A 37 10.61 -0.59 0.68
N ASP A 38 9.73 -1.59 0.78
CA ASP A 38 8.61 -1.55 1.73
C ASP A 38 9.07 -1.84 3.16
N ALA A 39 9.97 -2.81 3.35
CA ALA A 39 10.40 -3.25 4.67
C ALA A 39 11.91 -3.57 4.74
N ALA A 40 12.47 -3.47 5.95
CA ALA A 40 13.83 -3.90 6.22
C ALA A 40 13.90 -5.42 6.40
N VAL A 41 14.99 -6.03 5.95
CA VAL A 41 15.23 -7.48 6.05
C VAL A 41 16.54 -7.73 6.78
N ILE A 42 16.48 -8.49 7.88
CA ILE A 42 17.60 -8.76 8.78
C ILE A 42 17.80 -10.28 8.90
N ASP A 43 19.03 -10.72 8.72
CA ASP A 43 19.42 -12.12 8.79
C ASP A 43 19.44 -12.63 10.24
N PHE A 44 18.63 -13.65 10.54
CA PHE A 44 18.59 -14.35 11.83
C PHE A 44 19.04 -15.82 11.70
N GLY A 45 19.78 -16.16 10.64
CA GLY A 45 20.25 -17.50 10.34
C GLY A 45 19.27 -18.25 9.43
N ASP A 46 18.52 -19.18 10.01
CA ASP A 46 17.59 -20.05 9.27
C ASP A 46 16.41 -19.28 8.66
N ARG A 47 16.04 -18.16 9.28
CA ARG A 47 14.97 -17.26 8.83
C ARG A 47 15.47 -15.83 8.75
N LEU A 48 14.80 -15.05 7.91
CA LEU A 48 14.98 -13.62 7.83
C LEU A 48 13.86 -12.95 8.63
N LEU A 49 14.23 -11.98 9.47
CA LEU A 49 13.30 -11.08 10.12
C LEU A 49 12.99 -9.94 9.15
N VAL A 50 11.70 -9.67 8.95
CA VAL A 50 11.24 -8.52 8.16
C VAL A 50 10.58 -7.52 9.11
N ALA A 51 10.91 -6.24 8.98
CA ALA A 51 10.44 -5.19 9.88
C ALA A 51 9.96 -3.97 9.09
N LYS A 52 8.75 -3.51 9.43
CA LYS A 52 8.11 -2.30 8.88
C LYS A 52 7.65 -1.40 10.02
N SER A 53 7.65 -0.09 9.76
CA SER A 53 6.91 0.89 10.55
C SER A 53 6.06 1.74 9.62
N ASP A 54 4.78 1.90 9.94
CA ASP A 54 3.87 2.75 9.17
C ASP A 54 2.80 3.43 10.05
N PRO A 55 2.65 4.78 9.98
CA PRO A 55 1.60 5.51 10.67
C PRO A 55 0.30 5.60 9.86
N ILE A 56 -0.85 5.58 10.56
CA ILE A 56 -2.14 5.94 9.95
C ILE A 56 -2.49 7.38 10.32
N THR A 57 -2.62 8.23 9.29
CA THR A 57 -2.79 9.69 9.44
C THR A 57 -4.02 10.24 8.72
N PHE A 58 -4.50 9.59 7.66
CA PHE A 58 -5.68 10.02 6.89
C PHE A 58 -7.00 9.44 7.42
N ALA A 59 -6.98 8.22 7.95
CA ALA A 59 -8.17 7.57 8.52
C ALA A 59 -8.33 7.91 10.00
N THR A 60 -9.51 8.38 10.41
CA THR A 60 -9.88 8.51 11.83
C THR A 60 -10.87 7.43 12.23
N ASP A 61 -11.78 7.06 11.32
CA ASP A 61 -12.65 5.91 11.51
C ASP A 61 -11.93 4.61 11.15
N ARG A 62 -12.13 3.56 11.96
CA ARG A 62 -11.42 2.28 11.84
C ARG A 62 -9.88 2.38 11.86
N ILE A 63 -9.29 3.45 12.43
CA ILE A 63 -7.82 3.69 12.43
C ILE A 63 -6.99 2.50 12.95
N GLY A 64 -7.48 1.75 13.93
CA GLY A 64 -6.80 0.56 14.44
C GLY A 64 -6.79 -0.62 13.45
N TRP A 65 -7.84 -0.75 12.64
CA TRP A 65 -7.93 -1.74 11.56
C TRP A 65 -6.92 -1.42 10.45
N TYR A 66 -6.89 -0.15 10.02
CA TYR A 66 -5.91 0.35 9.05
C TYR A 66 -4.47 0.08 9.52
N ALA A 67 -4.15 0.40 10.78
CA ALA A 67 -2.79 0.27 11.30
C ALA A 67 -2.26 -1.17 11.20
N VAL A 68 -3.09 -2.16 11.49
CA VAL A 68 -2.71 -3.57 11.38
C VAL A 68 -2.56 -3.99 9.92
N HIS A 69 -3.55 -3.68 9.08
CA HIS A 69 -3.58 -4.16 7.69
C HIS A 69 -2.50 -3.51 6.82
N VAL A 70 -2.32 -2.19 6.88
CA VAL A 70 -1.29 -1.48 6.11
C VAL A 70 0.09 -2.02 6.45
N ASN A 71 0.44 -2.08 7.75
CA ASN A 71 1.74 -2.63 8.15
C ASN A 71 1.89 -4.12 7.81
N ALA A 72 0.81 -4.91 7.81
CA ALA A 72 0.87 -6.32 7.40
C ALA A 72 1.09 -6.47 5.88
N ASN A 73 0.54 -5.54 5.08
CA ASN A 73 0.70 -5.54 3.63
C ASN A 73 2.18 -5.40 3.25
N ASP A 74 2.88 -4.41 3.82
CA ASP A 74 4.32 -4.21 3.60
C ASP A 74 5.16 -5.44 3.94
N ILE A 75 4.81 -6.16 5.01
CA ILE A 75 5.51 -7.40 5.33
C ILE A 75 5.22 -8.45 4.27
N ALA A 76 3.98 -8.56 3.81
CA ALA A 76 3.57 -9.53 2.82
C ALA A 76 4.17 -9.27 1.42
N THR A 77 4.47 -8.02 1.04
CA THR A 77 5.16 -7.72 -0.23
C THR A 77 6.58 -8.28 -0.28
N THR A 78 7.17 -8.63 0.87
CA THR A 78 8.47 -9.32 0.91
C THR A 78 8.37 -10.85 0.83
N GLY A 79 7.15 -11.40 0.70
CA GLY A 79 6.89 -12.83 0.84
C GLY A 79 6.89 -13.33 2.29
N ALA A 80 7.11 -12.44 3.26
CA ALA A 80 7.10 -12.77 4.68
C ALA A 80 5.69 -12.93 5.25
N ALA A 81 5.57 -13.77 6.27
CA ALA A 81 4.37 -13.86 7.07
C ALA A 81 4.42 -12.77 8.16
N PRO A 82 3.43 -11.88 8.28
CA PRO A 82 3.28 -10.99 9.44
C PRO A 82 3.04 -11.82 10.71
N ARG A 83 3.72 -11.51 11.82
CA ARG A 83 3.64 -12.32 13.05
C ARG A 83 3.41 -11.49 14.30
N TRP A 84 4.11 -10.37 14.43
CA TRP A 84 4.11 -9.59 15.66
C TRP A 84 3.93 -8.11 15.37
N LEU A 85 3.12 -7.44 16.18
CA LEU A 85 2.88 -6.01 16.08
C LEU A 85 3.29 -5.33 17.38
N LEU A 86 4.07 -4.25 17.27
CA LEU A 86 4.12 -3.22 18.30
C LEU A 86 3.26 -2.05 17.85
N ILE A 87 2.54 -1.42 18.77
CA ILE A 87 1.62 -0.33 18.44
C ILE A 87 1.84 0.89 19.32
N THR A 88 2.02 2.05 18.68
CA THR A 88 2.05 3.34 19.37
C THR A 88 0.75 4.07 19.11
N LEU A 89 -0.04 4.29 20.15
CA LEU A 89 -1.32 5.01 20.12
C LEU A 89 -1.16 6.38 20.77
N LEU A 90 -1.25 7.43 19.98
CA LEU A 90 -1.22 8.82 20.44
C LEU A 90 -2.64 9.39 20.37
N LEU A 91 -3.16 9.83 21.51
CA LEU A 91 -4.54 10.31 21.65
C LEU A 91 -4.56 11.84 21.84
N PRO A 92 -5.54 12.55 21.27
CA PRO A 92 -5.63 14.00 21.35
C PRO A 92 -6.02 14.48 22.76
N GLU A 93 -5.24 15.40 23.34
CA GLU A 93 -5.43 15.85 24.74
C GLU A 93 -6.81 16.44 25.06
N THR A 94 -7.48 17.00 24.06
CA THR A 94 -8.77 17.69 24.25
C THR A 94 -9.99 16.80 24.06
N THR A 95 -9.85 15.65 23.37
CA THR A 95 -10.99 14.80 22.98
C THR A 95 -10.80 13.33 23.34
N ALA A 96 -9.63 12.92 23.83
CA ALA A 96 -9.35 11.55 24.23
C ALA A 96 -10.29 11.07 25.33
N THR A 97 -10.83 9.87 25.16
CA THR A 97 -11.63 9.17 26.17
C THR A 97 -11.17 7.72 26.27
N GLN A 98 -11.46 7.06 27.39
CA GLN A 98 -11.23 5.63 27.54
C GLN A 98 -11.96 4.82 26.45
N GLN A 99 -13.20 5.20 26.12
CA GLN A 99 -13.99 4.55 25.06
C GLN A 99 -13.32 4.65 23.69
N MET A 100 -12.70 5.79 23.36
CA MET A 100 -11.94 5.96 22.13
C MET A 100 -10.74 5.00 22.10
N ALA A 101 -9.96 4.93 23.18
CA ALA A 101 -8.81 4.04 23.27
C ALA A 101 -9.21 2.56 23.17
N GLU A 102 -10.25 2.14 23.90
CA GLU A 102 -10.80 0.79 23.82
C GLU A 102 -11.34 0.46 22.42
N GLY A 103 -12.04 1.41 21.80
CA GLY A 103 -12.56 1.27 20.44
C GLY A 103 -11.45 1.01 19.42
N ILE A 104 -10.37 1.79 19.48
CA ILE A 104 -9.20 1.61 18.61
C ILE A 104 -8.52 0.27 18.87
N MET A 105 -8.28 -0.09 20.14
CA MET A 105 -7.61 -1.36 20.47
C MET A 105 -8.47 -2.59 20.14
N ASN A 106 -9.80 -2.48 20.19
CA ASN A 106 -10.69 -3.54 19.72
C ASN A 106 -10.58 -3.76 18.21
N GLN A 107 -10.46 -2.69 17.41
CA GLN A 107 -10.21 -2.79 15.97
C GLN A 107 -8.86 -3.48 15.68
N VAL A 108 -7.82 -3.12 16.44
CA VAL A 108 -6.50 -3.76 16.35
C VAL A 108 -6.60 -5.24 16.67
N ALA A 109 -7.25 -5.59 17.79
CA ALA A 109 -7.40 -6.98 18.22
C ALA A 109 -8.21 -7.82 17.21
N GLU A 110 -9.21 -7.22 16.56
CA GLU A 110 -9.97 -7.86 15.49
C GLU A 110 -9.09 -8.13 14.26
N ALA A 111 -8.41 -7.10 13.73
CA ALA A 111 -7.53 -7.24 12.56
C ALA A 111 -6.35 -8.18 12.82
N CYS A 112 -5.75 -8.15 14.02
CA CYS A 112 -4.70 -9.09 14.40
C CYS A 112 -5.21 -10.55 14.38
N ARG A 113 -6.44 -10.78 14.84
CA ARG A 113 -7.05 -12.12 14.85
C ARG A 113 -7.31 -12.63 13.44
N THR A 114 -7.75 -11.79 12.51
CA THR A 114 -7.99 -12.20 11.11
C THR A 114 -6.71 -12.58 10.38
N LEU A 115 -5.58 -11.93 10.73
CA LEU A 115 -4.27 -12.19 10.11
C LEU A 115 -3.39 -13.18 10.89
N GLY A 116 -3.79 -13.60 12.10
CA GLY A 116 -2.96 -14.43 12.97
C GLY A 116 -1.73 -13.70 13.55
N VAL A 117 -1.81 -12.37 13.65
CA VAL A 117 -0.76 -11.51 14.23
C VAL A 117 -0.96 -11.37 15.74
N THR A 118 0.14 -11.30 16.49
CA THR A 118 0.12 -11.07 17.95
C THR A 118 0.62 -9.66 18.28
N VAL A 119 -0.12 -8.90 19.08
CA VAL A 119 0.40 -7.65 19.66
C VAL A 119 1.39 -8.01 20.77
N VAL A 120 2.66 -7.58 20.64
CA VAL A 120 3.75 -7.96 21.56
C VAL A 120 4.32 -6.80 22.37
N GLY A 121 3.91 -5.57 22.07
CA GLY A 121 4.39 -4.39 22.78
C GLY A 121 3.80 -3.11 22.20
N GLY A 122 4.24 -1.96 22.70
CA GLY A 122 3.73 -0.69 22.24
C GLY A 122 3.94 0.46 23.20
N HIS A 123 3.30 1.58 22.87
CA HIS A 123 3.25 2.79 23.66
C HIS A 123 1.85 3.41 23.56
N THR A 124 1.39 4.06 24.62
CA THR A 124 0.13 4.78 24.64
C THR A 124 0.34 6.12 25.33
N GLU A 125 -0.11 7.20 24.71
CA GLU A 125 0.02 8.56 25.26
C GLU A 125 -1.21 9.39 24.94
N VAL A 126 -1.57 10.31 25.86
CA VAL A 126 -2.41 11.46 25.54
C VAL A 126 -1.47 12.62 25.22
N SER A 127 -1.36 13.00 23.95
CA SER A 127 -0.30 13.85 23.43
C SER A 127 -0.74 15.31 23.28
N PHE A 128 0.16 16.23 23.67
CA PHE A 128 -0.05 17.68 23.56
C PHE A 128 -0.11 18.15 22.11
N GLY A 129 -1.04 19.06 21.79
CA GLY A 129 -1.12 19.70 20.46
C GLY A 129 -1.64 18.80 19.34
N LEU A 130 -2.22 17.64 19.69
CA LEU A 130 -2.79 16.70 18.74
C LEU A 130 -4.31 16.88 18.65
N ASP A 131 -4.85 16.95 17.43
CA ASP A 131 -6.27 17.22 17.14
C ASP A 131 -7.10 15.94 16.92
N ARG A 132 -6.44 14.83 16.53
CA ARG A 132 -7.07 13.52 16.27
C ARG A 132 -6.14 12.37 16.67
N PRO A 133 -6.64 11.15 16.92
CA PRO A 133 -5.78 10.02 17.23
C PRO A 133 -4.80 9.71 16.10
N LEU A 134 -3.58 9.30 16.45
CA LEU A 134 -2.60 8.72 15.53
C LEU A 134 -2.24 7.33 16.02
N VAL A 135 -2.11 6.41 15.07
CA VAL A 135 -1.67 5.04 15.35
C VAL A 135 -0.46 4.74 14.49
N VAL A 136 0.65 4.36 15.12
CA VAL A 136 1.85 3.89 14.43
C VAL A 136 2.00 2.40 14.69
N GLY A 137 1.97 1.61 13.62
CA GLY A 137 2.30 0.20 13.69
C GLY A 137 3.79 -0.03 13.47
N HIS A 138 4.33 -1.02 14.18
CA HIS A 138 5.61 -1.62 13.88
C HIS A 138 5.41 -3.12 13.73
N MET A 139 5.31 -3.58 12.48
CA MET A 139 5.07 -4.99 12.19
C MET A 139 6.38 -5.71 11.97
N LEU A 140 6.45 -6.90 12.56
CA LEU A 140 7.52 -7.86 12.40
C LEU A 140 6.95 -9.12 11.77
N GLY A 141 7.67 -9.63 10.77
CA GLY A 141 7.37 -10.87 10.10
C GLY A 141 8.62 -11.71 9.92
N GLU A 142 8.43 -12.92 9.38
CA GLU A 142 9.53 -13.81 9.06
C GLU A 142 9.32 -14.49 7.72
N VAL A 143 10.42 -14.76 7.03
CA VAL A 143 10.44 -15.47 5.75
C VAL A 143 11.64 -16.41 5.67
N ALA A 144 11.48 -17.52 4.95
CA ALA A 144 12.62 -18.35 4.57
C ALA A 144 13.48 -17.62 3.53
N ARG A 145 14.80 -17.82 3.56
CA ARG A 145 15.74 -17.07 2.71
C ARG A 145 15.44 -17.22 1.22
N ASP A 146 15.05 -18.41 0.78
CA ASP A 146 14.74 -18.75 -0.61
C ASP A 146 13.36 -18.25 -1.07
N ARG A 147 12.56 -17.69 -0.16
CA ARG A 147 11.22 -17.14 -0.42
C ARG A 147 11.13 -15.63 -0.28
N LEU A 148 12.24 -14.96 0.06
CA LEU A 148 12.27 -13.51 0.10
C LEU A 148 11.99 -12.95 -1.30
N VAL A 149 11.01 -12.06 -1.37
CA VAL A 149 10.74 -11.22 -2.54
C VAL A 149 11.21 -9.81 -2.20
N GLN A 150 11.84 -9.14 -3.16
CA GLN A 150 12.31 -7.77 -3.00
C GLN A 150 11.65 -6.91 -4.05
N THR A 151 11.28 -5.68 -3.70
CA THR A 151 10.64 -4.75 -4.65
C THR A 151 11.54 -4.49 -5.86
N GLY A 152 12.85 -4.39 -5.65
CA GLY A 152 13.85 -4.25 -6.72
C GLY A 152 14.18 -5.53 -7.51
N GLY A 153 13.46 -6.63 -7.28
CA GLY A 153 13.75 -7.91 -7.94
C GLY A 153 13.16 -8.07 -9.34
N ALA A 154 12.38 -7.10 -9.82
CA ALA A 154 11.73 -7.15 -11.14
C ALA A 154 12.76 -7.17 -12.28
N GLN A 155 12.47 -7.94 -13.32
CA GLN A 155 13.39 -8.18 -14.44
C GLN A 155 12.79 -7.68 -15.75
N VAL A 156 13.62 -7.24 -16.69
CA VAL A 156 13.16 -6.85 -18.03
C VAL A 156 12.44 -8.03 -18.70
N GLY A 157 11.23 -7.77 -19.20
CA GLY A 157 10.35 -8.78 -19.78
C GLY A 157 9.39 -9.44 -18.79
N ASP A 158 9.49 -9.14 -17.49
CA ASP A 158 8.49 -9.57 -16.52
C ASP A 158 7.12 -8.97 -16.84
N ALA A 159 6.10 -9.80 -16.71
CA ALA A 159 4.71 -9.38 -16.69
C ALA A 159 4.39 -8.74 -15.35
N VAL A 160 3.67 -7.61 -15.39
CA VAL A 160 3.19 -6.90 -14.20
C VAL A 160 1.72 -7.25 -14.00
N LEU A 161 1.44 -7.99 -12.94
CA LEU A 161 0.10 -8.35 -12.52
C LEU A 161 -0.38 -7.41 -11.42
N LEU A 162 -1.67 -7.07 -11.43
CA LEU A 162 -2.35 -6.39 -10.34
C LEU A 162 -3.40 -7.33 -9.75
N LEU A 163 -3.19 -7.74 -8.50
CA LEU A 163 -4.10 -8.57 -7.72
C LEU A 163 -4.94 -7.65 -6.83
N GLY A 164 -6.26 -7.82 -6.81
CA GLY A 164 -7.21 -6.92 -6.15
C GLY A 164 -7.78 -5.85 -7.08
N GLY A 165 -8.44 -4.86 -6.50
CA GLY A 165 -9.05 -3.73 -7.20
C GLY A 165 -8.34 -2.43 -6.88
N VAL A 166 -8.31 -1.48 -7.81
CA VAL A 166 -7.62 -0.20 -7.60
C VAL A 166 -8.47 0.75 -6.75
N ALA A 167 -7.77 1.41 -5.81
CA ALA A 167 -8.28 2.47 -4.94
C ALA A 167 -9.43 2.04 -4.01
N VAL A 168 -9.32 0.83 -3.45
CA VAL A 168 -10.21 0.33 -2.37
C VAL A 168 -10.19 1.28 -1.18
N GLU A 169 -8.99 1.57 -0.67
CA GLU A 169 -8.79 2.48 0.45
C GLU A 169 -9.28 3.88 0.15
N GLY A 170 -8.85 4.50 -0.94
CA GLY A 170 -9.20 5.87 -1.27
C GLY A 170 -10.70 6.10 -1.41
N ALA A 171 -11.40 5.18 -2.06
CA ALA A 171 -12.86 5.24 -2.15
C ALA A 171 -13.52 5.15 -0.75
N SER A 172 -13.03 4.24 0.10
CA SER A 172 -13.55 4.09 1.46
C SER A 172 -13.28 5.33 2.30
N LEU A 173 -12.05 5.86 2.27
CA LEU A 173 -11.67 7.09 2.98
C LEU A 173 -12.55 8.28 2.56
N ILE A 174 -12.75 8.49 1.26
CA ILE A 174 -13.66 9.55 0.77
C ILE A 174 -15.06 9.36 1.36
N ALA A 175 -15.57 8.13 1.38
CA ALA A 175 -16.93 7.86 1.82
C ALA A 175 -17.12 7.86 3.35
N ARG A 176 -16.04 7.74 4.13
CA ARG A 176 -16.03 7.76 5.60
C ARG A 176 -15.67 9.13 6.15
N GLU A 177 -14.57 9.71 5.68
CA GLU A 177 -14.00 10.97 6.18
C GLU A 177 -14.56 12.20 5.46
N LEU A 178 -14.83 12.09 4.14
CA LEU A 178 -15.25 13.21 3.29
C LEU A 178 -16.73 13.13 2.87
N SER A 179 -17.54 12.34 3.57
CA SER A 179 -18.91 12.04 3.14
C SER A 179 -19.79 13.28 2.94
N ALA A 180 -19.68 14.30 3.79
CA ALA A 180 -20.44 15.54 3.66
C ALA A 180 -20.02 16.34 2.41
N ARG A 181 -18.72 16.45 2.14
CA ARG A 181 -18.17 17.10 0.94
C ARG A 181 -18.57 16.34 -0.32
N ALA A 182 -18.49 15.00 -0.29
CA ALA A 182 -18.89 14.16 -1.41
C ALA A 182 -20.39 14.31 -1.74
N ARG A 183 -21.27 14.36 -0.73
CA ARG A 183 -22.69 14.66 -0.93
C ARG A 183 -22.91 16.04 -1.56
N ALA A 184 -22.22 17.06 -1.05
CA ALA A 184 -22.32 18.41 -1.58
C ALA A 184 -21.88 18.51 -3.04
N ALA A 185 -20.90 17.69 -3.46
CA ALA A 185 -20.46 17.57 -4.85
C ALA A 185 -21.40 16.74 -5.75
N GLY A 186 -22.45 16.13 -5.19
CA GLY A 186 -23.46 15.36 -5.95
C GLY A 186 -23.25 13.85 -5.97
N VAL A 187 -22.37 13.30 -5.12
CA VAL A 187 -22.24 11.84 -4.97
C VAL A 187 -23.50 11.27 -4.32
N SER A 188 -24.06 10.21 -4.92
CA SER A 188 -25.24 9.53 -4.38
C SER A 188 -24.97 8.72 -3.11
N GLU A 189 -25.95 8.61 -2.21
CA GLU A 189 -25.83 7.75 -1.02
C GLU A 189 -25.51 6.30 -1.35
N ALA A 190 -26.04 5.78 -2.47
CA ALA A 190 -25.73 4.43 -2.94
C ALA A 190 -24.24 4.27 -3.24
N THR A 191 -23.60 5.25 -3.87
CA THR A 191 -22.15 5.21 -4.16
C THR A 191 -21.34 5.33 -2.88
N LEU A 192 -21.75 6.18 -1.94
CA LEU A 192 -21.07 6.31 -0.64
C LEU A 192 -21.22 5.03 0.21
N ALA A 193 -22.37 4.37 0.17
CA ALA A 193 -22.59 3.12 0.89
C ALA A 193 -21.72 1.99 0.32
N GLU A 194 -21.66 1.86 -1.01
CA GLU A 194 -20.79 0.90 -1.70
C GLU A 194 -19.31 1.15 -1.36
N ALA A 195 -18.84 2.39 -1.50
CA ALA A 195 -17.46 2.77 -1.20
C ALA A 195 -17.08 2.56 0.28
N ARG A 196 -17.99 2.81 1.23
CA ARG A 196 -17.74 2.49 2.65
C ARG A 196 -17.52 1.01 2.88
N GLY A 197 -18.25 0.15 2.16
CA GLY A 197 -18.16 -1.31 2.26
C GLY A 197 -16.84 -1.87 1.76
N TYR A 198 -16.11 -1.14 0.91
CA TYR A 198 -14.81 -1.57 0.37
C TYR A 198 -13.74 -1.85 1.42
N LEU A 199 -13.85 -1.26 2.62
CA LEU A 199 -12.92 -1.58 3.71
C LEU A 199 -13.04 -3.03 4.19
N ASP A 200 -14.22 -3.63 4.04
CA ASP A 200 -14.53 -4.99 4.47
C ASP A 200 -14.56 -5.97 3.27
N ASP A 201 -15.05 -5.53 2.09
CA ASP A 201 -15.06 -6.32 0.84
C ASP A 201 -14.89 -5.40 -0.40
N PRO A 202 -13.79 -5.50 -1.16
CA PRO A 202 -12.77 -6.56 -1.12
C PRO A 202 -11.78 -6.45 0.06
N GLY A 203 -11.78 -5.34 0.78
CA GLY A 203 -10.87 -5.07 1.88
C GLY A 203 -9.50 -4.54 1.44
N ILE A 204 -8.77 -3.95 2.40
CA ILE A 204 -7.46 -3.32 2.17
C ILE A 204 -6.26 -4.27 2.35
N SER A 205 -6.51 -5.52 2.73
CA SER A 205 -5.45 -6.50 3.03
C SER A 205 -4.95 -7.19 1.76
N VAL A 206 -3.64 -7.23 1.55
CA VAL A 206 -3.01 -7.93 0.43
C VAL A 206 -2.28 -9.21 0.85
N VAL A 207 -2.27 -9.52 2.14
CA VAL A 207 -1.55 -10.68 2.71
C VAL A 207 -1.92 -11.99 1.99
N ARG A 208 -3.21 -12.23 1.77
CA ARG A 208 -3.70 -13.41 1.05
C ARG A 208 -3.28 -13.39 -0.42
N ALA A 209 -3.34 -12.23 -1.08
CA ALA A 209 -2.92 -12.08 -2.47
C ALA A 209 -1.43 -12.39 -2.65
N ALA A 210 -0.58 -11.88 -1.77
CA ALA A 210 0.86 -12.16 -1.78
C ALA A 210 1.15 -13.66 -1.55
N GLN A 211 0.46 -14.29 -0.60
CA GLN A 211 0.58 -15.74 -0.35
C GLN A 211 0.15 -16.58 -1.57
N VAL A 212 -0.93 -16.21 -2.23
CA VAL A 212 -1.44 -16.89 -3.43
C VAL A 212 -0.45 -16.74 -4.59
N ALA A 213 0.05 -15.52 -4.85
CA ALA A 213 1.02 -15.27 -5.91
C ALA A 213 2.32 -16.07 -5.71
N THR A 214 2.91 -15.96 -4.52
CA THR A 214 4.17 -16.64 -4.16
C THR A 214 4.03 -18.16 -4.03
N GLY A 215 2.82 -18.66 -3.75
CA GLY A 215 2.52 -20.10 -3.76
C GLY A 215 2.32 -20.67 -5.17
N ALA A 216 1.90 -19.83 -6.12
CA ALA A 216 1.61 -20.26 -7.49
C ALA A 216 2.84 -20.26 -8.41
N ALA A 217 3.75 -19.31 -8.22
CA ALA A 217 4.95 -19.17 -9.05
C ALA A 217 6.08 -18.45 -8.29
N ARG A 218 7.27 -18.44 -8.90
CA ARG A 218 8.36 -17.58 -8.43
C ARG A 218 8.03 -16.14 -8.79
N VAL A 219 7.74 -15.32 -7.78
CA VAL A 219 7.52 -13.89 -7.96
C VAL A 219 8.86 -13.15 -7.87
N HIS A 220 9.14 -12.31 -8.85
CA HIS A 220 10.41 -11.56 -8.93
C HIS A 220 10.37 -10.30 -8.07
N ALA A 221 9.24 -9.60 -8.05
CA ALA A 221 9.01 -8.45 -7.17
C ALA A 221 7.53 -8.32 -6.80
N MET A 222 7.26 -7.72 -5.64
CA MET A 222 5.93 -7.30 -5.22
C MET A 222 6.00 -5.90 -4.63
N HIS A 223 4.89 -5.19 -4.70
CA HIS A 223 4.72 -3.88 -4.08
C HIS A 223 3.23 -3.57 -3.93
N ASP A 224 2.79 -3.00 -2.82
CA ASP A 224 1.40 -2.63 -2.60
C ASP A 224 1.20 -1.12 -2.88
N PRO A 225 0.21 -0.75 -3.71
CA PRO A 225 -0.07 0.65 -3.96
C PRO A 225 -0.67 1.33 -2.72
N THR A 226 0.05 2.29 -2.12
CA THR A 226 -0.42 3.11 -1.01
C THR A 226 -0.55 4.57 -1.45
N GLU A 227 0.15 5.51 -0.80
CA GLU A 227 0.12 6.94 -1.15
C GLU A 227 0.68 7.19 -2.56
N GLY A 228 -0.04 8.01 -3.33
CA GLY A 228 0.19 8.29 -4.74
C GLY A 228 -0.42 7.24 -5.68
N GLY A 229 -1.12 6.25 -5.13
CA GLY A 229 -1.89 5.25 -5.87
C GLY A 229 -1.05 4.30 -6.71
N VAL A 230 -1.73 3.60 -7.63
CA VAL A 230 -1.12 2.60 -8.51
C VAL A 230 -0.05 3.21 -9.41
N ALA A 231 -0.22 4.45 -9.87
CA ALA A 231 0.79 5.10 -10.70
C ALA A 231 2.11 5.28 -9.95
N THR A 232 2.06 5.74 -8.69
CA THR A 232 3.27 5.93 -7.88
C THR A 232 3.93 4.59 -7.56
N ALA A 233 3.15 3.58 -7.19
CA ALA A 233 3.64 2.23 -6.94
C ALA A 233 4.36 1.63 -8.17
N LEU A 234 3.84 1.85 -9.38
CA LEU A 234 4.49 1.42 -10.62
C LEU A 234 5.81 2.16 -10.87
N HIS A 235 5.89 3.46 -10.57
CA HIS A 235 7.16 4.21 -10.61
C HIS A 235 8.15 3.69 -9.57
N GLU A 236 7.70 3.38 -8.36
CA GLU A 236 8.56 2.84 -7.28
C GLU A 236 9.09 1.45 -7.60
N LEU A 237 8.25 0.56 -8.13
CA LEU A 237 8.65 -0.75 -8.62
C LEU A 237 9.72 -0.63 -9.72
N ALA A 238 9.48 0.23 -10.72
CA ALA A 238 10.44 0.47 -11.80
C ALA A 238 11.74 1.09 -11.29
N TRP A 239 11.67 2.05 -10.35
CA TRP A 239 12.82 2.71 -9.73
C TRP A 239 13.67 1.72 -8.94
N ALA A 240 13.04 0.91 -8.07
CA ALA A 240 13.72 -0.06 -7.24
C ALA A 240 14.45 -1.13 -8.08
N ALA A 241 13.86 -1.52 -9.22
CA ALA A 241 14.43 -2.47 -10.16
C ALA A 241 15.47 -1.85 -11.12
N GLY A 242 15.62 -0.52 -11.14
CA GLY A 242 16.45 0.16 -12.14
C GLY A 242 15.97 -0.06 -13.57
N ALA A 243 14.65 -0.17 -13.77
CA ALA A 243 14.01 -0.55 -15.02
C ALA A 243 13.02 0.51 -15.52
N GLY A 244 12.52 0.32 -16.74
CA GLY A 244 11.36 1.03 -17.28
C GLY A 244 10.09 0.19 -17.08
N ILE A 245 8.93 0.75 -17.40
CA ILE A 245 7.66 0.05 -17.30
C ILE A 245 6.68 0.54 -18.36
N GLU A 246 5.95 -0.38 -18.97
CA GLU A 246 4.86 -0.07 -19.88
C GLU A 246 3.57 -0.67 -19.36
N VAL A 247 2.53 0.15 -19.22
CA VAL A 247 1.29 -0.20 -18.51
C VAL A 247 0.11 -0.02 -19.44
N TRP A 248 -0.79 -1.00 -19.51
CA TRP A 248 -2.02 -0.95 -20.31
C TRP A 248 -3.16 -0.38 -19.47
N GLU A 249 -3.49 0.89 -19.65
CA GLU A 249 -4.49 1.63 -18.86
C GLU A 249 -5.85 0.91 -18.83
N ASP A 250 -6.29 0.42 -19.99
CA ASP A 250 -7.61 -0.18 -20.17
C ASP A 250 -7.77 -1.52 -19.43
N THR A 251 -6.68 -2.08 -18.88
CA THR A 251 -6.67 -3.35 -18.13
C THR A 251 -6.67 -3.17 -16.62
N ILE A 252 -6.48 -1.94 -16.13
CA ILE A 252 -6.41 -1.64 -14.70
C ILE A 252 -7.83 -1.76 -14.09
N PRO A 253 -8.06 -2.65 -13.11
CA PRO A 253 -9.39 -2.90 -12.56
C PRO A 253 -9.79 -1.82 -11.54
N ILE A 254 -10.24 -0.68 -12.04
CA ILE A 254 -10.78 0.41 -11.20
C ILE A 254 -12.17 0.02 -10.70
N LEU A 255 -12.37 0.04 -9.37
CA LEU A 255 -13.64 -0.35 -8.78
C LEU A 255 -14.78 0.63 -9.14
N PRO A 256 -16.03 0.15 -9.34
CA PRO A 256 -17.12 0.99 -9.82
C PRO A 256 -17.43 2.22 -8.96
N ALA A 257 -17.58 2.07 -7.64
CA ALA A 257 -17.76 3.23 -6.76
C ALA A 257 -16.57 4.19 -6.78
N CYS A 258 -15.33 3.68 -6.88
CA CYS A 258 -14.14 4.54 -7.02
C CYS A 258 -14.22 5.37 -8.30
N ALA A 259 -14.53 4.75 -9.45
CA ALA A 259 -14.65 5.46 -10.71
C ALA A 259 -15.71 6.58 -10.65
N ARG A 260 -16.87 6.31 -10.02
CA ARG A 260 -17.93 7.32 -9.84
C ARG A 260 -17.49 8.45 -8.89
N LEU A 261 -16.84 8.13 -7.78
CA LEU A 261 -16.32 9.12 -6.83
C LEU A 261 -15.29 10.03 -7.50
N CYS A 262 -14.29 9.45 -8.17
CA CYS A 262 -13.24 10.18 -8.86
C CYS A 262 -13.82 11.09 -9.95
N ALA A 263 -14.80 10.61 -10.73
CA ALA A 263 -15.47 11.41 -11.75
C ALA A 263 -16.21 12.62 -11.17
N THR A 264 -16.95 12.45 -10.07
CA THR A 264 -17.70 13.54 -9.42
C THR A 264 -16.78 14.54 -8.69
N LEU A 265 -15.69 14.05 -8.09
CA LEU A 265 -14.77 14.87 -7.30
C LEU A 265 -13.60 15.43 -8.10
N HIS A 266 -13.55 15.15 -9.41
CA HIS A 266 -12.45 15.52 -10.29
C HIS A 266 -11.09 15.03 -9.74
N ALA A 267 -11.02 13.77 -9.32
CA ALA A 267 -9.81 13.09 -8.89
C ALA A 267 -9.41 12.02 -9.92
N ASP A 268 -8.12 11.66 -9.95
CA ASP A 268 -7.62 10.58 -10.79
C ASP A 268 -7.51 9.27 -9.97
N PRO A 269 -8.20 8.18 -10.36
CA PRO A 269 -8.11 6.90 -9.64
C PRO A 269 -6.71 6.28 -9.64
N LEU A 270 -5.82 6.66 -10.57
CA LEU A 270 -4.44 6.17 -10.60
C LEU A 270 -3.55 6.81 -9.54
N GLY A 271 -3.92 8.00 -9.07
CA GLY A 271 -3.18 8.79 -8.06
C GLY A 271 -3.81 8.80 -6.67
N LEU A 272 -4.92 8.08 -6.51
CA LEU A 272 -5.64 7.97 -5.25
C LEU A 272 -5.07 6.83 -4.41
N ILE A 273 -4.86 7.07 -3.11
CA ILE A 273 -4.38 6.07 -2.16
C ILE A 273 -5.09 4.71 -2.33
N ALA A 274 -4.31 3.63 -2.45
CA ALA A 274 -4.79 2.41 -3.12
C ALA A 274 -4.57 1.08 -2.38
N SER A 275 -4.44 1.07 -1.04
CA SER A 275 -4.30 -0.20 -0.31
C SER A 275 -5.44 -1.16 -0.65
N GLY A 276 -5.16 -2.46 -0.68
CA GLY A 276 -6.08 -3.50 -1.16
C GLY A 276 -5.79 -4.01 -2.58
N ALA A 277 -4.75 -3.48 -3.22
CA ALA A 277 -4.17 -4.02 -4.44
C ALA A 277 -2.71 -4.44 -4.23
N LEU A 278 -2.23 -5.43 -4.99
CA LEU A 278 -0.85 -5.88 -4.98
C LEU A 278 -0.33 -5.91 -6.41
N LEU A 279 0.78 -5.23 -6.66
CA LEU A 279 1.58 -5.40 -7.87
C LEU A 279 2.49 -6.61 -7.69
N ALA A 280 2.57 -7.47 -8.70
CA ALA A 280 3.50 -8.59 -8.75
C ALA A 280 4.16 -8.68 -10.12
N ALA A 281 5.50 -8.68 -10.14
CA ALA A 281 6.28 -8.95 -11.34
C ALA A 281 6.62 -10.44 -11.42
N VAL A 282 6.23 -11.08 -12.52
CA VAL A 282 6.44 -12.52 -12.74
C VAL A 282 6.92 -12.78 -14.16
N ALA A 283 7.57 -13.93 -14.38
CA ALA A 283 7.96 -14.31 -15.73
C ALA A 283 6.70 -14.53 -16.62
N PRO A 284 6.74 -14.22 -17.93
CA PRO A 284 5.56 -14.33 -18.80
C PRO A 284 4.90 -15.71 -18.82
N GLN A 285 5.69 -16.79 -18.70
CA GLN A 285 5.17 -18.15 -18.66
C GLN A 285 4.36 -18.47 -17.39
N ASP A 286 4.53 -17.69 -16.31
CA ASP A 286 3.90 -17.92 -15.01
C ASP A 286 2.56 -17.18 -14.84
N ILE A 287 2.23 -16.26 -15.76
CA ILE A 287 0.95 -15.52 -15.77
C ILE A 287 -0.26 -16.47 -15.62
N PRO A 288 -0.39 -17.57 -16.39
CA PRO A 288 -1.56 -18.43 -16.29
C PRO A 288 -1.71 -19.10 -14.92
N ALA A 289 -0.59 -19.47 -14.29
CA ALA A 289 -0.56 -20.13 -12.99
C ALA A 289 -1.01 -19.16 -11.87
N VAL A 290 -0.44 -17.95 -11.85
CA VAL A 290 -0.81 -16.93 -10.86
C VAL A 290 -2.26 -16.51 -11.02
N MET A 291 -2.71 -16.24 -12.25
CA MET A 291 -4.11 -15.86 -12.50
C MET A 291 -5.08 -16.99 -12.15
N ALA A 292 -4.72 -18.27 -12.35
CA ALA A 292 -5.54 -19.41 -11.94
C ALA A 292 -5.66 -19.49 -10.41
N ALA A 293 -4.53 -19.40 -9.71
CA ALA A 293 -4.52 -19.43 -8.25
C ALA A 293 -5.32 -18.26 -7.65
N CYS A 294 -5.26 -17.07 -8.25
CA CYS A 294 -6.08 -15.93 -7.83
C CYS A 294 -7.57 -16.19 -8.03
N ARG A 295 -7.98 -16.73 -9.18
CA ARG A 295 -9.40 -17.10 -9.42
C ARG A 295 -9.90 -18.11 -8.39
N ASP A 296 -9.13 -19.17 -8.13
CA ASP A 296 -9.50 -20.21 -7.16
C ASP A 296 -9.59 -19.65 -5.73
N ALA A 297 -8.77 -18.63 -5.43
CA ALA A 297 -8.77 -17.94 -4.14
C ALA A 297 -9.82 -16.83 -4.02
N GLY A 298 -10.58 -16.53 -5.09
CA GLY A 298 -11.56 -15.44 -5.14
C GLY A 298 -10.96 -14.03 -5.26
N ILE A 299 -9.72 -13.93 -5.74
CA ILE A 299 -8.98 -12.66 -5.87
C ILE A 299 -9.00 -12.23 -7.33
N ALA A 300 -9.46 -11.00 -7.59
CA ALA A 300 -9.34 -10.38 -8.91
C ALA A 300 -7.86 -10.27 -9.30
N CYS A 301 -7.52 -10.57 -10.55
CA CYS A 301 -6.15 -10.46 -11.04
C CYS A 301 -6.17 -10.02 -12.50
N ALA A 302 -5.43 -8.96 -12.82
CA ALA A 302 -5.28 -8.43 -14.16
C ALA A 302 -3.79 -8.39 -14.55
N HIS A 303 -3.48 -8.69 -15.80
CA HIS A 303 -2.16 -8.43 -16.38
C HIS A 303 -2.16 -7.01 -16.92
N ILE A 304 -1.46 -6.11 -16.24
CA ILE A 304 -1.58 -4.67 -16.45
C ILE A 304 -0.37 -4.01 -17.12
N GLY A 305 0.74 -4.71 -17.26
CA GLY A 305 1.91 -4.13 -17.92
C GLY A 305 3.07 -5.10 -18.06
N GLU A 306 4.18 -4.56 -18.50
CA GLU A 306 5.44 -5.27 -18.68
C GLU A 306 6.61 -4.39 -18.21
N VAL A 307 7.58 -5.01 -17.56
CA VAL A 307 8.85 -4.37 -17.18
C VAL A 307 9.71 -4.21 -18.43
N ARG A 308 10.21 -3.00 -18.67
CA ARG A 308 10.99 -2.61 -19.85
C ARG A 308 12.43 -2.25 -19.47
N PRO A 309 13.37 -2.17 -20.43
CA PRO A 309 14.68 -1.57 -20.19
C PRO A 309 14.55 -0.14 -19.64
N GLN A 310 15.49 0.30 -18.80
CA GLN A 310 15.45 1.59 -18.11
C GLN A 310 15.27 2.77 -19.07
N GLU A 311 15.97 2.73 -20.20
CA GLU A 311 15.92 3.73 -21.27
C GLU A 311 14.54 3.86 -21.95
N ALA A 312 13.65 2.86 -21.81
CA ALA A 312 12.29 2.92 -22.33
C ALA A 312 11.37 3.84 -21.50
N GLY A 313 11.77 4.19 -20.27
CA GLY A 313 11.02 5.01 -19.33
C GLY A 313 9.73 4.36 -18.79
N ALA A 314 8.90 5.16 -18.13
CA ALA A 314 7.60 4.74 -17.58
C ALA A 314 6.44 5.30 -18.41
N PHE A 315 5.66 4.43 -19.04
CA PHE A 315 4.62 4.82 -19.99
C PHE A 315 3.31 4.07 -19.77
N LEU A 316 2.23 4.78 -20.04
CA LEU A 316 0.88 4.27 -20.06
C LEU A 316 0.39 4.20 -21.52
N VAL A 317 -0.26 3.08 -21.87
CA VAL A 317 -0.81 2.79 -23.19
C VAL A 317 -2.31 2.60 -23.05
N SER A 318 -3.09 3.42 -23.75
CA SER A 318 -4.55 3.29 -23.86
C SER A 318 -4.96 3.43 -25.32
N ARG A 319 -5.76 2.48 -25.82
CA ARG A 319 -6.32 2.53 -27.19
C ARG A 319 -5.28 2.86 -28.29
N GLY A 320 -4.05 2.39 -28.13
CA GLY A 320 -2.92 2.63 -29.05
C GLY A 320 -2.18 3.97 -28.87
N ALA A 321 -2.63 4.85 -27.98
CA ALA A 321 -1.90 6.05 -27.59
C ALA A 321 -0.94 5.74 -26.43
N ARG A 322 0.33 6.16 -26.57
CA ARG A 322 1.38 6.01 -25.55
C ARG A 322 1.68 7.38 -24.94
N ARG A 323 1.50 7.51 -23.62
CA ARG A 323 1.75 8.73 -22.84
C ARG A 323 2.63 8.43 -21.63
N PRO A 324 3.38 9.41 -21.09
CA PRO A 324 4.11 9.19 -19.83
C PRO A 324 3.16 8.70 -18.73
N LEU A 325 3.59 7.72 -17.94
CA LEU A 325 2.85 7.31 -16.74
C LEU A 325 2.74 8.54 -15.82
N PRO A 326 1.53 8.95 -15.41
CA PRO A 326 1.37 10.15 -14.59
C PRO A 326 2.18 10.03 -13.30
N ARG A 327 2.65 11.18 -12.79
CA ARG A 327 3.27 11.30 -11.48
C ARG A 327 2.36 12.14 -10.62
N PHE A 328 2.15 11.69 -9.39
CA PHE A 328 1.38 12.38 -8.39
C PHE A 328 2.35 12.80 -7.30
N ASP A 329 2.91 14.00 -7.43
CA ASP A 329 3.80 14.58 -6.40
C ASP A 329 3.07 14.74 -5.05
N ARG A 330 1.74 14.70 -5.10
CA ARG A 330 0.83 14.69 -3.96
C ARG A 330 -0.32 13.74 -4.23
N ASP A 331 -0.64 12.88 -3.28
CA ASP A 331 -1.80 11.97 -3.37
C ASP A 331 -3.12 12.75 -3.57
N GLU A 332 -4.01 12.21 -4.41
CA GLU A 332 -5.32 12.77 -4.64
C GLU A 332 -6.16 12.90 -3.37
N ILE A 333 -6.03 11.99 -2.39
CA ILE A 333 -6.72 12.09 -1.09
C ILE A 333 -6.24 13.31 -0.30
N ALA A 334 -4.93 13.58 -0.32
CA ALA A 334 -4.36 14.72 0.37
C ALA A 334 -4.84 16.03 -0.28
N ARG A 335 -5.03 16.05 -1.60
CA ARG A 335 -5.66 17.17 -2.33
C ARG A 335 -7.14 17.32 -1.99
N LEU A 336 -7.86 16.22 -1.77
CA LEU A 336 -9.29 16.23 -1.41
C LEU A 336 -9.55 16.56 0.07
N LEU A 337 -8.54 16.51 0.93
CA LEU A 337 -8.66 16.88 2.35
C LEU A 337 -8.47 18.39 2.60
N GLU A 338 -7.98 19.14 1.61
CA GLU A 338 -7.94 20.62 1.60
C GLU A 338 -9.23 21.24 1.04
#